data_AF-M6V9P7-F1
#
_entry.id   AF-M6V9P7-F1
#
_cell.length_a   1.000
_cell.length_b   1.000
_cell.length_c   1.000
_cell.angle_alpha   90.00
_cell.angle_beta   90.00
_cell.angle_gamma   90.00
#
_symmetry.space_group_name_H-M   'P 1'
#
loop_
_entity.id
_entity.type
_entity.pdbx_description
1 polymer ?
#
loop_
_entity_poly.entity_id
_entity_poly.type
_entity_poly.pdbx_seq_one_letter_code
_entity_poly.pdbx_strand_id
1 'polypeptide(L)'
;MSWKKLSVIGAISQKDFHFQIVTGSVKSHDLIHFLKMFLKENRKKILIVWDNLSVHKSKVVKEFLKENEKRLRVEFLPPYAPEF
;
A
#
# COMPACT_ATOMS: atom_id res chain seq x y z
N MET A 1 5.16 -23.43 21.67
CA MET A 1 4.63 -22.06 21.56
C MET A 1 4.84 -21.58 20.13
N SER A 2 3.77 -21.25 19.40
CA SER A 2 3.89 -20.59 18.09
C SER A 2 4.03 -19.09 18.30
N TRP A 3 5.00 -18.48 17.63
CA TRP A 3 5.16 -17.03 17.64
C TRP A 3 3.97 -16.37 16.94
N LYS A 4 3.30 -15.43 17.61
CA LYS A 4 2.27 -14.61 16.96
C LYS A 4 2.97 -13.64 16.01
N LYS A 5 2.59 -13.68 14.73
CA LYS A 5 3.10 -12.77 13.70
C LYS A 5 2.28 -11.48 13.69
N LEU A 6 2.95 -10.33 13.74
CA LEU A 6 2.40 -9.02 13.45
C LEU A 6 3.09 -8.46 12.21
N SER A 7 2.31 -7.83 11.35
CA SER A 7 2.79 -7.11 10.17
C SER A 7 2.35 -5.66 10.22
N VAL A 8 3.04 -4.80 9.49
CA VAL A 8 2.69 -3.38 9.36
C VAL A 8 2.59 -3.05 7.87
N ILE A 9 1.55 -2.31 7.50
CA ILE A 9 1.43 -1.64 6.21
C ILE A 9 1.59 -0.15 6.49
N GLY A 10 2.38 0.56 5.71
CA GLY A 10 2.55 1.99 5.91
C GLY A 10 2.87 2.76 4.64
N ALA A 11 2.59 4.06 4.68
CA ALA A 11 2.98 5.04 3.69
C ALA A 11 3.68 6.20 4.41
N ILE A 12 4.83 6.59 3.90
CA ILE A 12 5.64 7.69 4.43
C ILE A 12 5.79 8.78 3.38
N SER A 13 5.77 10.02 3.83
CA SER A 13 6.08 11.21 3.05
C SER A 13 7.06 12.08 3.83
N GLN A 14 7.43 13.23 3.27
CA GLN A 14 8.29 14.20 3.98
C GLN A 14 7.61 14.82 5.22
N LYS A 15 6.28 14.75 5.31
CA LYS A 15 5.50 15.43 6.37
C LYS A 15 4.83 14.46 7.32
N ASP A 16 4.28 13.39 6.75
CA ASP A 16 3.36 12.51 7.45
C ASP A 16 3.74 11.04 7.27
N PHE A 17 3.46 10.25 8.30
CA PHE A 17 3.57 8.79 8.32
C PHE A 17 2.21 8.18 8.70
N HIS A 18 1.68 7.33 7.82
CA HIS A 18 0.41 6.63 8.04
C HIS A 18 0.68 5.14 8.06
N PHE A 19 0.12 4.42 9.04
CA PHE A 19 0.33 2.98 9.15
C PHE A 19 -0.88 2.24 9.72
N GLN A 20 -0.92 0.95 9.45
CA GLN A 20 -1.89 0.00 9.99
C GLN A 20 -1.15 -1.25 10.47
N ILE A 21 -1.49 -1.71 11.68
CA ILE A 21 -1.01 -2.98 12.23
C ILE A 21 -1.97 -4.09 11.80
N VAL A 22 -1.43 -5.18 11.28
CA VAL A 22 -2.17 -6.35 10.81
C VAL A 22 -1.69 -7.59 11.55
N THR A 23 -2.63 -8.38 12.08
CA THR A 23 -2.30 -9.67 12.69
C THR A 23 -2.09 -10.70 11.59
N GLY A 24 -0.95 -11.41 11.62
CA GLY A 24 -0.58 -12.38 10.60
C GLY A 24 0.14 -11.76 9.41
N SER A 25 -0.04 -12.36 8.22
CA SER A 25 0.49 -11.84 6.96
C SER A 25 -0.50 -10.90 6.29
N VAL A 26 0.01 -9.81 5.71
CA VAL A 26 -0.77 -8.83 4.94
C VAL A 26 -1.39 -9.49 3.70
N LYS A 27 -2.68 -9.25 3.49
CA LYS A 27 -3.43 -9.68 2.31
C LYS A 27 -3.96 -8.48 1.52
N SER A 28 -4.48 -8.73 0.33
CA SER A 28 -5.01 -7.68 -0.55
C SER A 28 -6.10 -6.83 0.10
N HIS A 29 -6.96 -7.44 0.94
CA HIS A 29 -8.03 -6.70 1.62
C HIS A 29 -7.49 -5.76 2.70
N ASP A 30 -6.43 -6.15 3.42
CA ASP A 30 -5.78 -5.29 4.41
C ASP A 30 -5.19 -4.07 3.73
N LEU A 31 -4.52 -4.27 2.58
CA LEU A 31 -3.98 -3.19 1.77
C LEU A 31 -5.08 -2.25 1.25
N ILE A 32 -6.18 -2.79 0.72
CA ILE A 32 -7.31 -1.99 0.25
C ILE A 32 -7.93 -1.19 1.41
N HIS A 33 -8.06 -1.80 2.59
CA HIS A 33 -8.55 -1.11 3.78
C HIS A 33 -7.65 0.07 4.14
N PHE A 34 -6.34 -0.15 4.20
CA PHE A 34 -5.35 0.89 4.43
C PHE A 34 -5.50 2.04 3.42
N LEU A 35 -5.56 1.75 2.12
CA LEU A 35 -5.68 2.77 1.07
C LEU A 35 -7.00 3.55 1.13
N LYS A 36 -8.11 2.90 1.50
CA LYS A 36 -9.40 3.57 1.70
C LYS A 36 -9.32 4.60 2.82
N MET A 37 -8.72 4.23 3.95
CA MET A 37 -8.50 5.13 5.07
C MET A 37 -7.55 6.26 4.69
N PHE A 38 -6.45 5.93 4.02
CA PHE A 38 -5.46 6.89 3.55
C PHE A 38 -6.06 7.94 2.61
N LEU A 39 -6.89 7.55 1.64
CA LEU A 39 -7.58 8.46 0.72
C LEU A 39 -8.67 9.31 1.39
N LYS A 40 -9.27 8.81 2.48
CA LYS A 40 -10.28 9.53 3.26
C LYS A 40 -9.63 10.69 4.04
N GLU A 41 -8.47 10.43 4.63
CA GLU A 41 -7.70 11.41 5.40
C GLU A 41 -7.01 12.43 4.50
N ASN A 42 -6.50 11.98 3.34
CA ASN A 42 -5.75 12.83 2.42
C ASN A 42 -6.61 13.30 1.24
N ARG A 43 -7.13 14.53 1.31
CA ARG A 43 -8.05 15.10 0.30
C ARG A 43 -7.41 15.45 -1.06
N LYS A 44 -6.09 15.55 -1.12
CA LYS A 44 -5.33 15.92 -2.34
C LYS A 44 -5.15 14.71 -3.28
N LYS A 45 -4.60 14.97 -4.47
CA LYS A 45 -4.07 13.90 -5.33
C LYS A 45 -2.86 13.26 -4.68
N ILE A 46 -2.75 11.95 -4.77
CA ILE A 46 -1.73 11.14 -4.11
C ILE A 46 -0.98 10.37 -5.19
N LEU A 47 0.36 10.41 -5.09
CA LEU A 47 1.25 9.51 -5.80
C LEU A 47 1.83 8.54 -4.77
N ILE A 48 1.60 7.24 -4.96
CA ILE A 48 2.26 6.18 -4.19
C ILE A 48 3.36 5.58 -5.06
N VAL A 49 4.56 5.48 -4.50
CA VAL A 49 5.67 4.72 -5.07
C VAL A 49 5.91 3.53 -4.16
N TRP A 50 5.76 2.31 -4.68
CA TRP A 50 5.99 1.09 -3.89
C TRP A 50 6.62 -0.04 -4.72
N ASP A 51 7.02 -1.11 -4.06
CA ASP A 51 7.77 -2.21 -4.65
C ASP A 51 6.89 -3.16 -5.52
N ASN A 52 7.50 -4.25 -5.96
CA ASN A 52 6.89 -5.21 -6.88
C ASN A 52 6.17 -6.39 -6.19
N LEU A 53 5.83 -6.29 -4.89
CA LEU A 53 5.18 -7.38 -4.15
C LEU A 53 3.88 -7.86 -4.82
N SER A 54 3.65 -9.18 -4.73
CA SER A 54 2.51 -9.84 -5.39
C SER A 54 1.16 -9.30 -4.94
N VAL A 55 1.03 -8.90 -3.66
CA VAL A 55 -0.19 -8.30 -3.10
C VAL A 55 -0.55 -7.00 -3.84
N HIS A 56 0.42 -6.13 -4.12
CA HIS A 56 0.21 -4.88 -4.88
C HIS A 56 -0.27 -5.12 -6.31
N LYS A 57 0.02 -6.30 -6.86
CA LYS A 57 -0.32 -6.70 -8.24
C LYS A 57 -1.58 -7.57 -8.34
N SER A 58 -2.21 -7.89 -7.21
CA SER A 58 -3.41 -8.73 -7.20
C SER A 58 -4.57 -8.07 -7.96
N LYS A 59 -5.44 -8.88 -8.58
CA LYS A 59 -6.56 -8.40 -9.40
C LYS A 59 -7.45 -7.40 -8.66
N VAL A 60 -7.84 -7.72 -7.43
CA VAL A 60 -8.70 -6.88 -6.59
C VAL A 60 -8.04 -5.54 -6.22
N VAL A 61 -6.71 -5.51 -6.05
CA VAL A 61 -5.97 -4.27 -5.80
C VAL A 61 -5.95 -3.43 -7.08
N LYS A 62 -5.68 -4.04 -8.24
CA LYS A 62 -5.70 -3.33 -9.53
C LYS A 62 -7.07 -2.71 -9.84
N GLU A 63 -8.16 -3.43 -9.56
CA GLU A 63 -9.53 -2.92 -9.70
C GLU A 63 -9.76 -1.71 -8.79
N PHE A 64 -9.40 -1.81 -7.50
CA PHE A 64 -9.48 -0.70 -6.57
C PHE A 64 -8.66 0.53 -7.03
N LEU A 65 -7.43 0.31 -7.51
CA LEU A 65 -6.59 1.41 -8.02
C LEU A 65 -7.22 2.10 -9.22
N LYS A 66 -7.80 1.33 -10.16
CA LYS A 66 -8.50 1.86 -11.33
C LYS A 66 -9.72 2.69 -10.94
N GLU A 67 -10.53 2.21 -10.00
CA GLU A 67 -11.69 2.96 -9.49
C GLU A 67 -11.30 4.32 -8.87
N ASN A 68 -10.07 4.44 -8.36
CA ASN A 68 -9.57 5.62 -7.67
C ASN A 68 -8.55 6.44 -8.48
N GLU A 69 -8.34 6.12 -9.77
CA GLU A 69 -7.24 6.67 -10.61
C GLU A 69 -7.24 8.20 -10.71
N LYS A 70 -8.41 8.86 -10.56
CA LYS A 70 -8.53 10.33 -10.56
C LYS A 70 -7.78 10.99 -9.40
N ARG A 71 -7.64 10.28 -8.28
CA ARG A 71 -7.02 10.78 -7.04
C ARG A 71 -5.78 10.01 -6.62
N LEU A 72 -5.67 8.74 -7.00
CA LEU A 72 -4.60 7.85 -6.61
C LEU A 72 -3.83 7.39 -7.85
N ARG A 73 -2.60 7.89 -8.00
CA ARG A 73 -1.64 7.38 -8.97
C ARG A 73 -0.67 6.44 -8.26
N VAL A 74 -0.32 5.33 -8.90
CA VAL A 74 0.64 4.36 -8.39
C VAL A 74 1.74 4.19 -9.40
N GLU A 75 2.98 4.27 -8.92
CA GLU A 75 4.18 3.95 -9.69
C GLU A 75 4.92 2.81 -9.00
N PHE A 76 5.45 1.89 -9.79
CA PHE A 76 6.23 0.76 -9.30
C PHE A 76 7.72 1.09 -9.38
N LEU A 77 8.45 0.75 -8.32
CA LEU A 77 9.91 0.74 -8.41
C LEU A 77 10.36 -0.24 -9.50
N PRO A 78 11.51 0.01 -10.16
CA PRO A 78 12.10 -0.97 -11.06
C PRO A 78 12.33 -2.30 -10.30
N PRO A 79 12.04 -3.46 -10.91
CA PRO A 79 12.29 -4.75 -10.27
C PRO A 79 13.79 -4.96 -10.07
N TYR A 80 14.23 -4.96 -8.80
CA TYR A 80 15.62 -5.06 -8.35
C TYR A 80 16.52 -3.93 -8.90
N ALA A 81 16.91 -2.99 -8.04
CA ALA A 81 17.94 -1.99 -8.33
C ALA A 81 19.18 -2.33 -7.47
N PRO A 82 20.06 -3.23 -7.92
CA PRO A 82 21.22 -3.66 -7.15
C PRO A 82 22.34 -2.62 -7.02
N GLU A 83 22.20 -1.43 -7.63
CA GLU A 83 23.29 -0.46 -7.81
C GLU A 83 22.97 0.97 -7.31
N PHE A 84 22.23 1.10 -6.21
CA PHE A 84 22.21 2.35 -5.41
C PHE A 84 23.05 2.19 -4.15
#